data_AF-C7LVI7-F1
#
_entry.id   AF-C7LVI7-F1
#
_cell.length_a   1.000
_cell.length_b   1.000
_cell.length_c   1.000
_cell.angle_alpha   90.00
_cell.angle_beta   90.00
_cell.angle_gamma   90.00
#
_symmetry.space_group_name_H-M   'P 1'
#
loop_
_entity.id
_entity.type
_entity.pdbx_description
1 polymer ?
#
loop_
_entity_poly.entity_id
_entity_poly.type
_entity_poly.pdbx_seq_one_letter_code
_entity_poly.pdbx_strand_id
1 'polypeptide(L)'
;MVQSTTVDTYVNVMSAICEEYSVEHIMLSFVDSDPDENFVSNIQKRLVSLLSNSRYAKATRVKLEIERASENYVSVVEGWDVVDVTAVSKELAINFSAAAIGIRRVHVCQLNWLKRFKKDEDWILVDGNHRYSDLMSSGALSSLYKEHFHKRHVIIAFGILFSVFLVVSVSKIFIPSFVVPEDLVNLFSLMIGAAGLYLAIISLRVKNI
;
A
#
# COMPACT_ATOMS: atom_id res chain seq x y z
N MET A 1 2.79 8.81 -8.29
CA MET A 1 2.65 8.33 -9.69
C MET A 1 2.26 9.48 -10.60
N VAL A 2 2.76 9.52 -11.84
CA VAL A 2 2.47 10.58 -12.83
C VAL A 2 1.67 10.01 -14.01
N GLN A 3 0.51 10.59 -14.30
CA GLN A 3 -0.27 10.30 -15.51
C GLN A 3 -0.88 11.58 -16.10
N SER A 4 -1.46 12.44 -15.25
CA SER A 4 -1.84 13.81 -15.66
C SER A 4 -0.61 14.72 -15.74
N THR A 5 -0.59 15.68 -16.66
CA THR A 5 0.48 16.71 -16.76
C THR A 5 0.10 18.02 -16.06
N THR A 6 -0.91 18.01 -15.17
CA THR A 6 -1.27 19.20 -14.39
C THR A 6 -0.27 19.45 -13.26
N VAL A 7 0.64 20.42 -13.45
CA VAL A 7 1.72 20.77 -12.51
C VAL A 7 1.19 21.03 -11.09
N ASP A 8 0.12 21.80 -10.94
CA ASP A 8 -0.43 22.17 -9.62
C ASP A 8 -0.83 20.94 -8.79
N THR A 9 -1.32 19.87 -9.41
CA THR A 9 -1.65 18.63 -8.71
C THR A 9 -0.44 18.06 -8.00
N TYR A 10 0.71 17.97 -8.67
CA TYR A 10 1.92 17.40 -8.09
C TYR A 10 2.55 18.31 -7.05
N VAL A 11 2.49 19.62 -7.25
CA VAL A 11 2.95 20.62 -6.27
C VAL A 11 2.17 20.48 -4.95
N ASN A 12 0.85 20.31 -5.04
CA ASN A 12 -0.01 20.07 -3.88
C ASN A 12 0.25 18.70 -3.24
N VAL A 13 0.35 17.64 -4.04
CA VAL A 13 0.65 16.28 -3.56
C VAL A 13 1.98 16.23 -2.83
N MET A 14 3.05 16.78 -3.42
CA MET A 14 4.37 16.82 -2.80
C MET A 14 4.35 17.54 -1.45
N SER A 15 3.63 18.66 -1.38
CA SER A 15 3.50 19.43 -0.14
C SER A 15 2.73 18.64 0.92
N ALA A 16 1.61 18.00 0.56
CA ALA A 16 0.85 17.16 1.46
C ALA A 16 1.67 15.95 1.96
N ILE A 17 2.46 15.31 1.10
CA ILE A 17 3.38 14.23 1.47
C ILE A 17 4.41 14.73 2.49
N CYS A 18 5.03 15.90 2.26
CA CYS A 18 6.05 16.47 3.15
C CYS A 18 5.50 17.00 4.48
N GLU A 19 4.19 17.21 4.57
CA GLU A 19 3.51 17.54 5.82
C GLU A 19 3.24 16.30 6.66
N GLU A 20 2.78 15.21 6.03
CA GLU A 20 2.40 13.96 6.70
C GLU A 20 3.62 13.09 7.04
N TYR A 21 4.63 13.09 6.18
CA TYR A 21 5.81 12.22 6.29
C TYR A 21 7.12 13.02 6.29
N SER A 22 8.16 12.48 6.93
CA SER A 22 9.53 13.02 6.86
C SER A 22 10.18 12.52 5.58
N VAL A 23 10.13 13.34 4.53
CA VAL A 23 10.58 12.94 3.18
C VAL A 23 11.83 13.69 2.75
N GLU A 24 12.85 12.94 2.33
CA GLU A 24 14.10 13.47 1.78
C GLU A 24 14.14 13.38 0.25
N HIS A 25 13.47 12.37 -0.31
CA HIS A 25 13.47 12.05 -1.74
C HIS A 25 12.04 11.80 -2.22
N ILE A 26 11.66 12.41 -3.35
CA ILE A 26 10.42 12.12 -4.07
C ILE A 26 10.77 11.71 -5.49
N MET A 27 10.33 10.51 -5.84
CA MET A 27 10.43 9.99 -7.20
C MET A 27 9.12 10.24 -7.94
N LEU A 28 9.20 10.81 -9.14
CA LEU A 28 8.08 10.97 -10.06
C LEU A 28 8.13 9.82 -11.07
N SER A 29 7.34 8.78 -10.81
CA SER A 29 7.25 7.59 -11.66
C SER A 29 6.14 7.76 -12.70
N PHE A 30 6.53 7.89 -13.98
CA PHE A 30 5.64 8.15 -15.12
C PHE A 30 4.98 6.87 -15.62
N VAL A 31 3.65 6.84 -15.60
CA VAL A 31 2.83 5.72 -16.07
C VAL A 31 2.44 5.98 -17.52
N ASP A 32 2.60 4.97 -18.37
CA ASP A 32 2.23 4.99 -19.80
C ASP A 32 2.82 6.15 -20.62
N SER A 33 3.87 6.80 -20.11
CA SER A 33 4.51 7.95 -20.73
C SER A 33 5.99 7.98 -20.39
N ASP A 34 6.78 8.60 -21.26
CA ASP A 34 8.19 8.82 -21.01
C ASP A 34 8.39 10.01 -20.05
N PRO A 35 9.45 9.99 -19.22
CA PRO A 35 9.73 11.08 -18.31
C PRO A 35 9.95 12.42 -19.05
N ASP A 36 9.34 13.48 -18.53
CA ASP A 36 9.46 14.84 -19.07
C ASP A 36 10.22 15.76 -18.09
N GLU A 37 11.47 16.09 -18.42
CA GLU A 37 12.28 17.00 -17.60
C GLU A 37 11.71 18.42 -17.52
N ASN A 38 11.02 18.91 -18.55
CA ASN A 38 10.39 20.23 -18.52
C ASN A 38 9.26 20.24 -17.49
N PHE A 39 8.54 19.14 -17.36
CA PHE A 39 7.49 18.97 -16.36
C PHE A 39 8.05 19.10 -14.93
N VAL A 40 9.19 18.44 -14.66
CA VAL A 40 9.89 18.56 -13.37
C VAL A 40 10.34 19.99 -13.10
N SER A 41 10.94 20.64 -14.11
CA SER A 41 11.36 22.04 -14.01
C SER A 41 10.19 22.96 -13.67
N ASN A 42 9.02 22.72 -14.27
CA ASN A 42 7.81 23.49 -14.01
C ASN A 42 7.26 23.25 -12.60
N ILE A 43 7.29 22.01 -12.09
CA ILE A 43 6.96 21.70 -10.69
C ILE A 43 7.86 22.48 -9.73
N GLN A 44 9.18 22.44 -9.94
CA GLN A 44 10.13 23.15 -9.09
C GLN A 44 9.92 24.66 -9.12
N LYS A 45 9.76 25.26 -10.31
CA LYS A 45 9.45 26.70 -10.45
C LYS A 45 8.16 27.07 -9.72
N ARG A 46 7.13 26.24 -9.83
CA ARG A 46 5.85 26.46 -9.17
C ARG A 46 5.97 26.36 -7.64
N LEU A 47 6.68 25.36 -7.12
CA LEU A 47 6.98 25.23 -5.69
C LEU A 47 7.71 26.46 -5.15
N VAL A 48 8.72 26.96 -5.86
CA VAL A 48 9.44 28.18 -5.48
C VAL A 48 8.51 29.40 -5.47
N SER A 49 7.60 29.51 -6.44
CA SER A 49 6.62 30.61 -6.47
C SER A 49 5.66 30.61 -5.27
N LEU A 50 5.46 29.44 -4.63
CA LEU A 50 4.59 29.25 -3.46
C LEU A 50 5.37 29.20 -2.13
N LEU A 51 6.68 29.46 -2.14
CA LEU A 51 7.55 29.34 -0.96
C LEU A 51 7.12 30.23 0.22
N SER A 52 6.42 31.33 -0.04
CA SER A 52 5.86 32.21 0.99
C SER A 52 4.81 31.50 1.87
N ASN A 53 4.19 30.43 1.37
CA ASN A 53 3.32 29.57 2.15
C ASN A 53 4.14 28.45 2.81
N SER A 54 4.14 28.43 4.15
CA SER A 54 4.88 27.47 4.98
C SER A 54 4.63 26.00 4.63
N ARG A 55 3.45 25.67 4.12
CA ARG A 55 3.05 24.32 3.67
C ARG A 55 3.91 23.80 2.53
N TYR A 56 4.31 24.67 1.60
CA TYR A 56 5.11 24.33 0.42
C TYR A 56 6.61 24.42 0.68
N ALA A 57 7.01 25.11 1.76
CA ALA A 57 8.42 25.39 2.05
C ALA A 57 9.26 24.13 2.33
N LYS A 58 8.65 23.04 2.78
CA LYS A 58 9.33 21.74 2.93
C LYS A 58 9.55 21.06 1.58
N ALA A 59 8.52 21.03 0.75
CA ALA A 59 8.56 20.36 -0.55
C ALA A 59 9.59 20.96 -1.53
N THR A 60 9.97 22.23 -1.36
CA THR A 60 10.99 22.88 -2.18
C THR A 60 12.42 22.37 -1.93
N ARG A 61 12.65 21.68 -0.81
CA ARG A 61 13.98 21.18 -0.40
C ARG A 61 14.19 19.70 -0.72
N VAL A 62 13.13 19.01 -1.11
CA VAL A 62 13.15 17.58 -1.40
C VAL A 62 13.84 17.31 -2.72
N LYS A 63 14.68 16.29 -2.77
CA LYS A 63 15.31 15.87 -4.03
C LYS A 63 14.25 15.21 -4.90
N LEU A 64 14.04 15.78 -6.09
CA LEU A 64 13.18 15.21 -7.11
C LEU A 64 13.98 14.31 -8.04
N GLU A 65 13.48 13.11 -8.26
CA GLU A 65 14.00 12.16 -9.23
C GLU A 65 12.86 11.74 -10.17
N ILE A 66 13.21 11.25 -11.35
CA ILE A 66 12.24 10.77 -12.33
C ILE A 66 12.58 9.37 -12.79
N GLU A 67 11.55 8.60 -13.06
CA GLU A 67 11.68 7.29 -13.67
C GLU A 67 10.46 6.99 -14.52
N ARG A 68 10.60 5.99 -15.39
CA ARG A 68 9.45 5.36 -16.03
C ARG A 68 8.95 4.23 -15.13
N ALA A 69 7.64 4.24 -14.85
CA ALA A 69 7.03 3.19 -14.06
C ALA A 69 7.16 1.84 -14.76
N SER A 70 7.46 0.79 -14.00
CA SER A 70 7.39 -0.58 -14.52
C SER A 70 5.94 -0.93 -14.85
N GLU A 71 5.74 -1.71 -15.92
CA GLU A 71 4.42 -2.29 -16.24
C GLU A 71 3.93 -3.24 -15.13
N ASN A 72 4.84 -3.76 -14.31
CA ASN A 72 4.51 -4.58 -13.16
C ASN A 72 4.28 -3.70 -11.93
N TYR A 73 3.02 -3.49 -11.55
CA TYR A 73 2.66 -2.68 -10.38
C TYR A 73 3.30 -3.17 -9.08
N VAL A 74 3.52 -4.48 -8.91
CA VAL A 74 4.14 -5.05 -7.70
C VAL A 74 5.59 -4.59 -7.55
N SER A 75 6.38 -4.64 -8.62
CA SER A 75 7.77 -4.18 -8.55
C SER A 75 7.87 -2.67 -8.32
N VAL A 76 6.90 -1.89 -8.82
CA VAL A 76 6.81 -0.47 -8.51
C VAL A 76 6.57 -0.27 -7.01
N VAL A 77 5.55 -0.90 -6.43
CA VAL A 77 5.21 -0.63 -5.02
C VAL A 77 6.23 -1.19 -4.02
N GLU A 78 6.93 -2.28 -4.34
CA GLU A 78 7.88 -2.91 -3.41
C GLU A 78 9.05 -1.99 -3.03
N GLY A 79 9.48 -1.09 -3.91
CA GLY A 79 10.60 -0.18 -3.66
C GLY A 79 10.26 1.09 -2.88
N TRP A 80 8.99 1.31 -2.53
CA TRP A 80 8.48 2.61 -2.08
C TRP A 80 7.92 2.52 -0.66
N ASP A 81 8.05 3.59 0.12
CA ASP A 81 7.40 3.68 1.44
C ASP A 81 5.99 4.29 1.32
N VAL A 82 5.84 5.29 0.45
CA VAL A 82 4.58 5.98 0.19
C VAL A 82 4.36 6.09 -1.31
N VAL A 83 3.20 5.67 -1.79
CA VAL A 83 2.77 5.76 -3.19
C VAL A 83 1.56 6.67 -3.29
N ASP A 84 1.73 7.84 -3.90
CA ASP A 84 0.61 8.73 -4.17
C ASP A 84 -0.09 8.39 -5.50
N VAL A 85 -1.42 8.25 -5.43
CA VAL A 85 -2.30 7.92 -6.55
C VAL A 85 -3.30 9.03 -6.90
N THR A 86 -3.05 10.26 -6.45
CA THR A 86 -3.96 11.40 -6.68
C THR A 86 -4.12 11.75 -8.16
N ALA A 87 -3.01 11.73 -8.90
CA ALA A 87 -2.94 12.21 -10.27
C ALA A 87 -3.10 11.12 -11.35
N VAL A 88 -3.52 9.92 -10.94
CA VAL A 88 -3.74 8.78 -11.84
C VAL A 88 -5.22 8.40 -11.93
N SER A 89 -5.58 7.63 -12.95
CA SER A 89 -6.92 7.10 -13.13
C SER A 89 -7.35 6.24 -11.94
N LYS A 90 -8.66 6.17 -11.71
CA LYS A 90 -9.23 5.32 -10.64
C LYS A 90 -8.81 3.85 -10.79
N GLU A 91 -8.70 3.36 -12.03
CA GLU A 91 -8.27 2.00 -12.32
C GLU A 91 -6.83 1.76 -11.87
N LEU A 92 -5.90 2.66 -12.23
CA LEU A 92 -4.51 2.59 -11.77
C LEU A 92 -4.41 2.68 -10.25
N ALA A 93 -5.15 3.61 -9.64
CA ALA A 93 -5.18 3.74 -8.19
C ALA A 93 -5.61 2.43 -7.49
N ILE A 94 -6.62 1.74 -8.04
CA ILE A 94 -7.05 0.42 -7.54
C ILE A 94 -5.93 -0.62 -7.75
N ASN A 95 -5.28 -0.66 -8.90
CA ASN A 95 -4.22 -1.62 -9.21
C ASN A 95 -3.00 -1.44 -8.29
N PHE A 96 -2.55 -0.20 -8.07
CA PHE A 96 -1.46 0.11 -7.12
C PHE A 96 -1.86 -0.25 -5.68
N SER A 97 -3.09 0.07 -5.28
CA SER A 97 -3.61 -0.31 -3.96
C SER A 97 -3.63 -1.82 -3.78
N ALA A 98 -4.09 -2.56 -4.80
CA ALA A 98 -4.14 -4.02 -4.77
C ALA A 98 -2.73 -4.64 -4.72
N ALA A 99 -1.77 -4.10 -5.48
CA ALA A 99 -0.38 -4.54 -5.43
C ALA A 99 0.24 -4.30 -4.04
N ALA A 100 -0.10 -3.19 -3.39
CA ALA A 100 0.38 -2.86 -2.05
C ALA A 100 -0.26 -3.68 -0.92
N ILE A 101 -1.40 -4.37 -1.15
CA ILE A 101 -2.10 -5.15 -0.11
C ILE A 101 -1.19 -6.15 0.61
N GLY A 102 -0.23 -6.73 -0.11
CA GLY A 102 0.69 -7.72 0.44
C GLY A 102 1.91 -7.15 1.19
N ILE A 103 2.13 -5.83 1.13
CA ILE A 103 3.39 -5.20 1.51
C ILE A 103 3.15 -4.25 2.67
N ARG A 104 3.51 -4.68 3.89
CA ARG A 104 3.09 -3.99 5.11
C ARG A 104 3.63 -2.56 5.25
N ARG A 105 4.80 -2.29 4.68
CA ARG A 105 5.49 -0.99 4.79
C ARG A 105 4.97 0.06 3.83
N VAL A 106 4.23 -0.32 2.80
CA VAL A 106 3.82 0.59 1.72
C VAL A 106 2.49 1.24 2.10
N HIS A 107 2.46 2.57 2.10
CA HIS A 107 1.25 3.36 2.25
C HIS A 107 0.79 3.87 0.89
N VAL A 108 -0.46 3.58 0.50
CA VAL A 108 -1.03 4.10 -0.74
C VAL A 108 -1.92 5.28 -0.40
N CYS A 109 -1.50 6.47 -0.76
CA CYS A 109 -2.11 7.71 -0.31
C CYS A 109 -2.78 8.49 -1.45
N GLN A 110 -3.76 9.30 -1.08
CA GLN A 110 -4.47 10.19 -1.99
C GLN A 110 -4.76 11.52 -1.30
N LEU A 111 -4.53 12.62 -2.03
CA LEU A 111 -4.97 13.96 -1.66
C LEU A 111 -6.42 14.17 -2.07
N ASN A 112 -7.28 14.39 -1.08
CA ASN A 112 -8.70 14.67 -1.26
C ASN A 112 -9.00 16.13 -0.94
N TRP A 113 -9.65 16.82 -1.87
CA TRP A 113 -10.17 18.17 -1.63
C TRP A 113 -11.50 18.10 -0.86
N LEU A 114 -11.56 18.77 0.30
CA LEU A 114 -12.76 18.85 1.14
C LEU A 114 -13.71 19.98 0.72
N LYS A 115 -13.22 20.90 -0.13
CA LYS A 115 -13.96 22.02 -0.67
C LYS A 115 -14.13 21.87 -2.18
N ARG A 116 -15.25 22.38 -2.71
CA ARG A 116 -15.43 22.60 -4.15
C ARG A 116 -14.84 23.95 -4.53
N PHE A 117 -13.87 23.95 -5.43
CA PHE A 117 -13.25 25.16 -5.97
C PHE A 117 -14.17 25.81 -7.00
N LYS A 118 -14.18 27.14 -7.02
CA LYS A 118 -14.83 27.90 -8.10
C LYS A 118 -13.98 27.87 -9.37
N LYS A 119 -14.61 28.16 -10.51
CA LYS A 119 -13.88 28.46 -11.74
C LYS A 119 -12.97 29.67 -11.45
N ASP A 120 -11.69 29.55 -11.79
CA ASP A 120 -10.64 30.57 -11.58
C ASP A 120 -10.15 30.74 -10.12
N GLU A 121 -10.57 29.89 -9.19
CA GLU A 121 -9.95 29.81 -7.86
C GLU A 121 -8.65 29.00 -7.94
N ASP A 122 -7.56 29.51 -7.33
CA ASP A 122 -6.30 28.77 -7.27
C ASP A 122 -6.44 27.51 -6.40
N TRP A 123 -6.05 26.36 -6.95
CA TRP A 123 -6.07 25.08 -6.27
C TRP A 123 -4.81 24.95 -5.41
N ILE A 124 -4.84 25.57 -4.23
CA ILE A 124 -3.75 25.53 -3.25
C ILE A 124 -4.21 24.93 -1.92
N LEU A 125 -3.27 24.32 -1.21
CA LEU A 125 -3.46 23.79 0.14
C LEU A 125 -3.62 24.95 1.12
N VAL A 126 -4.77 24.97 1.79
CA VAL A 126 -5.03 25.84 2.95
C VAL A 126 -5.64 25.00 4.07
N ASP A 127 -5.58 25.53 5.29
CA ASP A 127 -6.10 24.83 6.46
C ASP A 127 -7.57 24.45 6.26
N GLY A 128 -7.87 23.16 6.41
CA GLY A 128 -9.23 22.62 6.34
C GLY A 128 -9.82 22.44 4.93
N ASN A 129 -9.09 22.74 3.84
CA ASN A 129 -9.62 22.51 2.49
C ASN A 129 -9.24 21.16 1.87
N HIS A 130 -8.40 20.37 2.52
CA HIS A 130 -7.88 19.12 2.00
C HIS A 130 -7.67 18.10 3.11
N ARG A 131 -7.52 16.84 2.70
CA ARG A 131 -7.11 15.73 3.54
C ARG A 131 -6.18 14.82 2.74
N TYR A 132 -4.97 14.61 3.26
CA TYR A 132 -4.11 13.53 2.78
C TYR A 132 -4.50 12.25 3.52
N SER A 133 -4.84 11.19 2.78
CA SER A 133 -5.35 9.97 3.39
C SER A 133 -4.68 8.74 2.83
N ASP A 134 -4.24 7.86 3.73
CA ASP A 134 -3.82 6.51 3.41
C ASP A 134 -5.06 5.63 3.15
N LEU A 135 -5.19 5.18 1.90
CA LEU A 135 -6.26 4.32 1.41
C LEU A 135 -6.19 2.93 2.05
N MET A 136 -5.02 2.48 2.50
CA MET A 136 -4.84 1.19 3.18
C MET A 136 -5.32 1.22 4.63
N SER A 137 -5.42 2.42 5.21
CA SER A 137 -5.81 2.63 6.62
C SER A 137 -7.32 2.79 6.82
N SER A 138 -8.10 3.01 5.75
CA SER A 138 -9.52 3.37 5.86
C SER A 138 -10.43 2.62 4.88
N GLY A 139 -11.68 2.37 5.29
CA GLY A 139 -12.72 1.78 4.44
C GLY A 139 -12.48 0.32 4.03
N ALA A 140 -12.99 -0.04 2.84
CA ALA A 140 -13.00 -1.41 2.34
C ALA A 140 -11.60 -1.98 2.06
N LEU A 141 -10.66 -1.14 1.62
CA LEU A 141 -9.26 -1.53 1.38
C LEU A 141 -8.54 -1.93 2.66
N SER A 142 -8.82 -1.25 3.78
CA SER A 142 -8.28 -1.65 5.09
C SER A 142 -8.78 -3.02 5.54
N SER A 143 -10.05 -3.33 5.30
CA SER A 143 -10.62 -4.65 5.58
C SER A 143 -9.93 -5.72 4.75
N LEU A 144 -9.76 -5.51 3.44
CA LEU A 144 -9.06 -6.42 2.54
C LEU A 144 -7.59 -6.61 2.92
N TYR A 145 -6.90 -5.53 3.29
CA TYR A 145 -5.52 -5.58 3.77
C TYR A 145 -5.39 -6.41 5.04
N LYS A 146 -6.22 -6.14 6.05
CA LYS A 146 -6.24 -6.93 7.29
C LYS A 146 -6.57 -8.39 7.01
N GLU A 147 -7.56 -8.66 6.16
CA GLU A 147 -7.96 -10.01 5.78
C GLU A 147 -6.82 -10.77 5.10
N HIS A 148 -6.11 -10.14 4.15
CA HIS A 148 -4.98 -10.75 3.46
C HIS A 148 -3.88 -11.20 4.44
N PHE A 149 -3.47 -10.34 5.37
CA PHE A 149 -2.46 -10.71 6.36
C PHE A 149 -2.93 -11.79 7.33
N HIS A 150 -4.19 -11.73 7.79
CA HIS A 150 -4.74 -12.78 8.65
C HIS A 150 -4.79 -14.13 7.93
N LYS A 151 -5.26 -14.18 6.69
CA LYS A 151 -5.28 -15.41 5.89
C LYS A 151 -3.87 -15.94 5.62
N ARG A 152 -2.91 -15.05 5.31
CA ARG A 152 -1.51 -15.44 5.10
C ARG A 152 -0.90 -16.12 6.32
N HIS A 153 -1.10 -15.56 7.52
CA HIS A 153 -0.62 -16.19 8.75
C HIS A 153 -1.22 -17.58 8.97
N VAL A 154 -2.51 -17.74 8.70
CA VAL A 154 -3.18 -19.03 8.83
C VAL A 154 -2.64 -20.03 7.81
N ILE A 155 -2.48 -19.65 6.54
CA ILE A 155 -1.90 -20.52 5.51
C ILE A 155 -0.48 -20.97 5.89
N ILE A 156 0.36 -20.05 6.39
CA ILE A 156 1.72 -20.39 6.83
C ILE A 156 1.68 -21.38 8.00
N ALA A 157 0.82 -21.15 8.99
CA ALA A 157 0.68 -22.05 10.14
C ALA A 157 0.23 -23.47 9.71
N PHE A 158 -0.75 -23.56 8.79
CA PHE A 158 -1.17 -24.84 8.21
C PHE A 158 -0.07 -25.51 7.39
N GLY A 159 0.69 -24.73 6.61
CA GLY A 159 1.84 -25.24 5.86
C GLY A 159 2.87 -25.90 6.78
N ILE A 160 3.23 -25.23 7.88
CA ILE A 160 4.17 -25.77 8.88
C ILE A 160 3.61 -27.05 9.52
N LEU A 161 2.34 -27.04 9.95
CA LEU A 161 1.69 -28.21 10.55
C LEU A 161 1.68 -29.41 9.58
N PHE A 162 1.35 -29.18 8.31
CA PHE A 162 1.36 -30.23 7.29
C PHE A 162 2.76 -30.75 7.02
N SER A 163 3.77 -29.88 6.97
CA SER A 163 5.17 -30.29 6.83
C SER A 163 5.64 -31.17 8.00
N VAL A 164 5.27 -30.83 9.24
CA VAL A 164 5.60 -31.66 10.42
C VAL A 164 4.94 -33.04 10.30
N PHE A 165 3.66 -33.09 9.91
CA PHE A 165 2.96 -34.35 9.72
C PHE A 165 3.57 -35.21 8.61
N LEU A 166 3.97 -34.58 7.50
CA LEU A 166 4.66 -35.25 6.40
C LEU A 166 5.99 -35.84 6.87
N VAL A 167 6.80 -35.10 7.62
CA VAL A 167 8.06 -35.59 8.19
C VAL A 167 7.80 -36.78 9.11
N VAL A 168 6.85 -36.69 10.03
CA VAL A 168 6.49 -37.80 10.94
C VAL A 168 6.05 -39.05 10.17
N SER A 169 5.24 -38.86 9.12
CA SER A 169 4.74 -39.95 8.27
C SER A 169 5.86 -40.62 7.48
N VAL A 170 6.76 -39.82 6.90
CA VAL A 170 7.95 -40.31 6.18
C VAL A 170 8.90 -41.03 7.14
N SER A 171 9.16 -40.47 8.33
CA SER A 171 9.99 -41.11 9.36
C SER A 171 9.45 -42.47 9.78
N LYS A 172 8.12 -42.65 9.84
CA LYS A 172 7.49 -43.95 10.12
C LYS A 172 7.73 -45.00 9.03
N ILE A 173 7.83 -44.57 7.76
CA ILE A 173 8.15 -45.47 6.63
C ILE A 173 9.60 -45.96 6.74
N PHE A 174 10.53 -45.08 7.09
CA PHE A 174 11.96 -45.42 7.20
C PHE A 174 12.32 -46.09 8.54
N ILE A 175 11.55 -45.85 9.61
CA ILE A 175 11.76 -46.41 10.94
C ILE A 175 10.43 -47.00 11.42
N PRO A 176 10.11 -48.26 11.07
CA PRO A 176 8.81 -48.89 11.39
C PRO A 176 8.54 -49.05 12.90
N SER A 177 9.59 -49.06 13.72
CA SER A 177 9.49 -49.10 15.19
C SER A 177 9.12 -47.75 15.81
N PHE A 178 9.05 -46.68 15.02
CA PHE A 178 8.65 -45.36 15.49
C PHE A 178 7.14 -45.34 15.78
N VAL A 179 6.79 -45.32 17.06
CA VAL A 179 5.40 -45.19 17.52
C VAL A 179 5.05 -43.71 17.57
N VAL A 180 4.05 -43.30 16.79
CA VAL A 180 3.47 -41.95 16.89
C VAL A 180 2.56 -41.95 18.12
N PRO A 181 2.80 -41.08 19.12
CA PRO A 181 1.94 -40.99 20.29
C PRO A 181 0.51 -40.61 19.89
N GLU A 182 -0.50 -41.27 20.45
CA GLU A 182 -1.92 -40.94 20.19
C GLU A 182 -2.25 -39.51 20.60
N ASP A 183 -1.65 -39.02 21.69
CA ASP A 183 -1.79 -37.64 22.16
C ASP A 183 -1.35 -36.63 21.09
N LEU A 184 -0.33 -36.97 20.29
CA LEU A 184 0.15 -36.13 19.21
C LEU A 184 -0.91 -36.03 18.11
N VAL A 185 -1.49 -37.17 17.69
CA VAL A 185 -2.53 -37.23 16.66
C VAL A 185 -3.80 -36.49 17.11
N ASN A 186 -4.18 -36.64 18.37
CA ASN A 186 -5.32 -35.94 18.97
C ASN A 186 -5.08 -34.43 19.03
N LEU A 187 -3.88 -33.99 19.43
CA LEU A 187 -3.50 -32.58 19.43
C LEU A 187 -3.54 -31.99 18.02
N PHE A 188 -3.04 -32.70 17.01
CA PHE A 188 -3.10 -32.26 15.61
C PHE A 188 -4.54 -32.12 15.12
N SER A 189 -5.39 -33.10 15.44
CA SER A 189 -6.81 -33.11 15.05
C SER A 189 -7.56 -31.93 15.68
N LEU A 190 -7.28 -31.65 16.96
CA LEU A 190 -7.81 -30.50 17.68
C LEU A 190 -7.33 -29.17 17.08
N MET A 191 -6.03 -29.05 16.75
CA MET A 191 -5.47 -27.84 16.14
C MET A 191 -6.05 -27.56 14.76
N ILE A 192 -6.23 -28.59 13.92
CA ILE A 192 -6.87 -28.44 12.60
C ILE A 192 -8.33 -27.98 12.77
N GLY A 193 -9.07 -28.59 13.69
CA GLY A 193 -10.46 -28.20 13.99
C GLY A 193 -10.57 -26.77 14.50
N ALA A 194 -9.71 -26.37 15.45
CA ALA A 194 -9.67 -25.02 16.00
C ALA A 194 -9.29 -23.98 14.93
N ALA A 195 -8.32 -24.28 14.07
CA ALA A 195 -7.91 -23.40 12.99
C ALA A 195 -8.99 -23.28 11.89
N GLY A 196 -9.69 -24.36 11.57
CA GLY A 196 -10.85 -24.34 10.66
C GLY A 196 -12.00 -23.48 11.22
N LEU A 197 -12.29 -23.62 12.52
CA LEU A 197 -13.28 -22.77 13.20
C LEU A 197 -12.86 -21.29 13.21
N TYR A 198 -11.59 -21.02 13.47
CA TYR A 198 -11.03 -19.67 13.44
C TYR A 198 -11.15 -19.02 12.05
N LEU A 199 -10.84 -19.76 10.98
CA LEU A 199 -11.03 -19.31 9.60
C LEU A 199 -12.51 -19.03 9.29
N ALA A 200 -13.42 -19.90 9.73
CA ALA A 200 -14.84 -19.72 9.54
C ALA A 200 -15.35 -18.44 10.23
N ILE A 201 -14.90 -18.19 11.47
CA ILE A 201 -15.22 -16.96 12.23
C ILE A 201 -14.72 -15.72 11.49
N ILE A 202 -13.48 -15.74 11.00
CA ILE A 202 -12.92 -14.63 10.21
C ILE A 202 -13.75 -14.40 8.94
N SER A 203 -14.07 -15.46 8.20
CA SER A 203 -14.85 -15.36 6.96
C SER A 203 -16.27 -14.83 7.20
N LEU A 204 -16.91 -15.18 8.33
CA LEU A 204 -18.23 -14.68 8.70
C LEU A 204 -18.20 -13.21 9.12
N ARG A 205 -17.14 -12.77 9.83
CA ARG A 205 -17.00 -11.37 10.26
C ARG A 205 -16.85 -10.41 9.08
N VAL A 206 -16.23 -10.87 7.99
CA VAL A 206 -16.06 -10.09 6.75
C VAL A 206 -17.36 -9.94 5.96
N LYS A 207 -18.28 -10.91 6.02
CA LYS A 207 -19.58 -10.84 5.32
C LYS A 207 -20.60 -9.87 5.93
N ASN A 208 -20.39 -9.48 7.20
CA ASN A 208 -21.33 -8.66 7.98
C ASN A 208 -20.90 -7.18 8.09
N ILE A 209 -19.91 -6.74 7.31
CA ILE A 209 -19.45 -5.33 7.17
C ILE A 209 -19.68 -4.91 5.73
#